data_AF-A0A9N9N4J4-F1
#
_entry.id   AF-A0A9N9N4J4-F1
#
_cell.length_a   1.000
_cell.length_b   1.000
_cell.length_c   1.000
_cell.angle_alpha   90.00
_cell.angle_beta   90.00
_cell.angle_gamma   90.00
#
_symmetry.space_group_name_H-M   'P 1'
#
loop_
_entity.id
_entity.type
_entity.pdbx_description
1 polymer ?
#
loop_
_entity_poly.entity_id
_entity_poly.type
_entity_poly.pdbx_seq_one_letter_code
_entity_poly.pdbx_strand_id
1 'polypeptide(L)' 'EGVSIDPIANPPTVRVYSYNSNTNNVIWQEFINPQTITSQVLTGFVMNMQDIL' A
#
# COMPACT_ATOMS: atom_id res chain seq x y z
N GLU A 1 10.10 -0.05 0.75
CA GLU A 1 8.63 -0.19 0.83
C GLU A 1 8.27 -1.59 0.38
N GLY A 2 7.22 -2.17 0.93
CA GLY A 2 6.58 -3.36 0.39
C GLY A 2 5.07 -3.19 0.39
N VAL A 3 4.42 -3.90 -0.53
CA VAL A 3 2.97 -3.85 -0.74
C VAL A 3 2.45 -5.28 -0.67
N SER A 4 1.46 -5.52 0.19
CA SER A 4 0.71 -6.76 0.28
C SER A 4 -0.72 -6.50 -0.19
N ILE A 5 -1.20 -7.31 -1.12
CA ILE A 5 -2.50 -7.14 -1.78
C ILE A 5 -3.29 -8.41 -1.51
N ASP A 6 -4.46 -8.26 -0.92
CA ASP A 6 -5.40 -9.34 -0.64
C ASP A 6 -6.73 -9.04 -1.36
N PRO A 7 -6.86 -9.49 -2.63
CA PRO A 7 -8.04 -9.21 -3.45
C PRO A 7 -9.25 -10.08 -3.07
N ILE A 8 -9.06 -11.16 -2.31
CA ILE A 8 -10.14 -12.08 -1.93
C ILE A 8 -10.67 -11.83 -0.52
N ALA A 9 -10.01 -10.95 0.25
CA ALA A 9 -10.59 -10.39 1.46
C ALA A 9 -11.94 -9.71 1.15
N ASN A 10 -12.84 -9.68 2.12
CA ASN A 10 -14.16 -9.07 1.97
C ASN A 10 -14.36 -7.97 3.02
N PRO A 11 -14.18 -6.68 2.66
CA PRO A 11 -13.77 -6.14 1.35
C PRO A 11 -12.27 -6.35 1.03
N PRO A 12 -11.85 -6.23 -0.25
CA PRO A 12 -10.44 -6.34 -0.64
C PRO A 12 -9.56 -5.37 0.14
N THR A 13 -8.32 -5.78 0.48
CA THR A 13 -7.41 -4.96 1.29
C THR A 13 -6.03 -4.85 0.66
N VAL A 14 -5.41 -3.68 0.82
CA VAL A 14 -4.02 -3.44 0.46
C VAL A 14 -3.28 -2.90 1.67
N ARG A 15 -2.12 -3.46 1.96
CA ARG A 15 -1.25 -3.04 3.06
C ARG A 15 0.07 -2.56 2.50
N VAL A 16 0.44 -1.33 2.85
CA VAL A 16 1.74 -0.74 2.50
C VAL A 16 2.57 -0.60 3.76
N TYR A 17 3.82 -1.04 3.68
CA TYR A 17 4.79 -0.88 4.77
C TYR A 17 6.06 -0.20 4.27
N SER A 18 6.50 0.82 5.01
CA SER A 18 7.68 1.62 4.71
C SER A 18 8.52 1.80 5.96
N TYR A 19 9.84 1.82 5.81
CA TYR A 19 10.74 2.12 6.92
C TYR A 19 10.90 3.64 7.04
N ASN A 20 10.64 4.19 8.22
CA ASN A 20 10.89 5.59 8.53
C ASN A 20 12.22 5.70 9.30
N SER A 21 13.24 6.25 8.64
CA SER A 21 14.57 6.45 9.21
C SER A 21 14.62 7.46 10.34
N ASN A 22 13.67 8.42 10.40
CA ASN A 22 13.64 9.44 11.43
C ASN A 22 13.17 8.88 12.77
N THR A 23 12.30 7.87 12.74
CA THR A 23 11.76 7.22 13.95
C THR A 23 12.31 5.81 14.18
N ASN A 24 13.14 5.30 13.25
CA ASN A 24 13.66 3.93 13.26
C ASN A 24 12.55 2.87 13.40
N ASN A 25 11.40 3.11 12.76
CA ASN A 25 10.22 2.25 12.85
C ASN A 25 9.66 1.92 11.47
N VAL A 26 8.97 0.79 11.37
CA VAL A 26 8.15 0.46 10.18
C VAL A 26 6.78 1.11 10.35
N ILE A 27 6.39 1.91 9.37
CA ILE A 27 5.04 2.46 9.25
C ILE A 27 4.19 1.45 8.49
N TRP A 28 3.00 1.18 9.02
CA TRP A 28 2.00 0.33 8.40
C TRP A 28 0.78 1.17 8.01
N GLN A 29 0.32 1.00 6.78
CA GLN A 29 -0.92 1.60 6.31
C GLN A 29 -1.78 0.53 5.66
N GLU A 30 -3.04 0.45 6.08
CA GLU A 30 -4.04 -0.42 5.48
C GLU A 30 -5.05 0.43 4.72
N PHE A 31 -5.37 -0.03 3.52
CA PHE A 31 -6.34 0.57 2.62
C PHE A 31 -7.40 -0.46 2.30
N ILE A 32 -8.66 -0.05 2.41
CA ILE A 32 -9.82 -0.89 2.13
C ILE A 32 -10.35 -0.52 0.75
N ASN A 33 -10.36 -1.51 -0.16
CA ASN A 33 -10.77 -1.38 -1.56
C ASN A 33 -10.27 -0.09 -2.27
N PRO A 34 -8.96 0.23 -2.19
CA PRO A 34 -8.42 1.46 -2.79
C PRO A 34 -8.47 1.39 -4.32
N GLN A 35 -8.71 2.52 -4.98
CA GLN A 35 -8.60 2.63 -6.43
C GLN A 35 -7.14 2.80 -6.90
N THR A 36 -6.32 3.45 -6.07
CA THR A 36 -4.91 3.69 -6.34
C THR A 36 -4.10 3.61 -5.06
N ILE A 37 -2.85 3.20 -5.18
CA ILE A 37 -1.85 3.26 -4.11
C ILE A 37 -0.66 4.09 -4.59
N THR A 38 -0.35 5.17 -3.88
CA THR A 38 0.83 6.01 -4.15
C THR A 38 2.00 5.49 -3.33
N SER A 39 3.16 5.29 -3.96
CA SER A 39 4.38 4.91 -3.24
C SER A 39 4.87 6.06 -2.36
N GLN A 40 5.30 5.74 -1.14
CA GLN A 40 5.93 6.71 -0.26
C GLN A 40 7.44 6.86 -0.49
N VAL A 41 8.05 5.88 -1.19
CA VAL A 41 9.50 5.82 -1.39
C VAL A 41 9.89 6.15 -2.83
N LEU A 42 9.08 5.78 -3.80
CA LEU A 42 9.28 6.06 -5.22
C LEU A 42 8.45 7.28 -5.62
N THR A 43 9.08 8.47 -5.59
CA THR A 43 8.40 9.72 -5.93
C THR A 43 7.77 9.67 -7.31
N GLY A 44 6.46 9.94 -7.38
CA GLY A 44 5.69 9.95 -8.62
C GLY A 44 5.13 8.59 -9.05
N PHE A 45 5.47 7.50 -8.36
CA PHE A 45 4.91 6.18 -8.66
C PHE A 45 3.51 6.02 -8.05
N VAL A 46 2.55 5.65 -8.90
CA VAL A 46 1.16 5.33 -8.52
C VAL A 46 0.77 4.00 -9.13
N MET A 47 0.30 3.08 -8.30
CA MET A 47 -0.27 1.80 -8.72
C MET A 47 -1.78 1.95 -8.88
N ASN A 48 -2.30 1.63 -10.07
CA ASN A 48 -3.74 1.51 -10.32
C ASN A 48 -4.21 0.12 -9.88
N MET A 49 -5.29 0.06 -9.10
CA MET A 49 -5.81 -1.18 -8.52
C MET A 49 -6.98 -1.80 -9.30
N GLN A 50 -7.50 -1.12 -10.34
CA GLN A 50 -8.74 -1.50 -11.04
C GLN A 50 -8.75 -2.92 -11.63
N ASP A 51 -7.58 -3.47 -12.01
CA ASP A 51 -7.44 -4.83 -12.55
C ASP A 51 -6.67 -5.77 -11.59
N ILE A 52 -6.48 -5.34 -10.34
CA ILE A 52 -5.77 -6.08 -9.29
C ILE A 52 -6.74 -6.50 -8.17
N LEU A 53 -7.70 -5.64 -7.81
CA LEU A 53 -8.70 -5.85 -6.76
C LEU A 53 -10.09 -6.21 -7.32
#